data_AF-A0AAV2YWU8-F1
#
_entry.id   AF-A0AAV2YWU8-F1
#
_cell.length_a   1.000
_cell.length_b   1.000
_cell.length_c   1.000
_cell.angle_alpha   90.00
_cell.angle_beta   90.00
_cell.angle_gamma   90.00
#
_symmetry.space_group_name_H-M   'P 1'
#
loop_
_entity.id
_entity.type
_entity.pdbx_description
1 polymer ?
#
loop_
_entity_poly.entity_id
_entity_poly.type
_entity_poly.pdbx_seq_one_letter_code
_entity_poly.pdbx_strand_id
1 'polypeptide(L)'
;METLEKALGAFECKFAATNKWRLVVSFLCAAEEVAFTIQLAQSRGAGEKYHIEFLRTSGDEAMFVEIVEAVRAHCADIDNDPMLFLASKSLSAWLDGKQDLTGRRYAIKSNEASILIQEMNADLHVDTLYHVARTVKNHCRHKGNRQLFMDADRKALILGLKWMLSDSDELARYAMFILLQFAKDQTNGDSEGSAAFWSSPCERSDCVLLLDMLAARDDTADFGASWTKAMAHELQQSLIMAL
;
A
#
# COMPACT_ATOMS: atom_id res chain seq x y z
N MET A 1 15.19 9.47 -20.88
CA MET A 1 15.12 9.57 -19.41
C MET A 1 14.10 10.60 -18.98
N GLU A 2 14.17 11.84 -19.44
CA GLU A 2 13.18 12.89 -19.08
C GLU A 2 11.72 12.47 -19.32
N THR A 3 11.41 11.79 -20.44
CA THR A 3 10.06 11.27 -20.70
C THR A 3 9.62 10.25 -19.64
N LEU A 4 10.51 9.36 -19.20
CA LEU A 4 10.22 8.37 -18.15
C LEU A 4 10.02 9.05 -16.79
N GLU A 5 10.83 10.05 -16.45
CA GLU A 5 10.65 10.82 -15.21
C GLU A 5 9.33 11.58 -15.21
N LYS A 6 8.94 12.15 -16.36
CA LYS A 6 7.63 12.80 -16.53
C LYS A 6 6.47 11.80 -16.40
N ALA A 7 6.60 10.60 -16.98
CA ALA A 7 5.61 9.54 -16.86
C ALA A 7 5.48 9.06 -15.41
N LEU A 8 6.59 8.85 -14.71
CA LEU A 8 6.61 8.52 -13.28
C LEU A 8 6.00 9.63 -12.42
N GLY A 9 6.24 10.90 -12.77
CA GLY A 9 5.63 12.05 -12.11
C GLY A 9 4.10 12.15 -12.23
N ALA A 10 3.47 11.36 -13.11
CA ALA A 10 2.01 11.22 -13.14
C ALA A 10 1.46 10.32 -12.03
N PHE A 11 2.33 9.62 -11.30
CA PHE A 11 1.97 8.69 -10.23
C PHE A 11 2.56 9.13 -8.90
N GLU A 12 1.93 8.69 -7.81
CA GLU A 12 2.45 8.88 -6.45
C GLU A 12 3.53 7.83 -6.15
N CYS A 13 4.70 8.03 -6.76
CA CYS A 13 5.87 7.17 -6.58
C CYS A 13 7.10 7.98 -6.16
N LYS A 14 8.09 7.29 -5.61
CA LYS A 14 9.41 7.85 -5.34
C LYS A 14 10.38 7.30 -6.36
N PHE A 15 11.20 8.17 -6.94
CA PHE A 15 12.26 7.73 -7.85
C PHE A 15 13.50 8.60 -7.72
N ALA A 16 14.65 8.00 -8.02
CA ALA A 16 15.93 8.68 -8.06
C ALA A 16 16.77 8.19 -9.24
N ALA A 17 17.38 9.14 -9.97
CA ALA A 17 18.37 8.82 -10.98
C ALA A 17 19.72 8.49 -10.31
N THR A 18 20.17 7.25 -10.43
CA THR A 18 21.51 6.87 -9.97
C THR A 18 22.58 7.38 -10.93
N ASN A 19 22.23 7.45 -12.22
CA ASN A 19 23.04 8.02 -13.29
C ASN A 19 22.15 8.33 -14.51
N LYS A 20 22.74 8.77 -15.64
CA LYS A 20 22.02 9.11 -16.88
C LYS A 20 21.28 7.94 -17.55
N TRP A 21 21.45 6.71 -17.06
CA TRP A 21 20.96 5.48 -17.68
C TRP A 21 20.13 4.62 -16.74
N ARG A 22 19.98 5.01 -15.47
CA ARG A 22 19.33 4.18 -14.45
C ARG A 22 18.49 5.01 -13.49
N LEU A 23 17.22 4.61 -13.37
CA LEU A 23 16.30 5.06 -12.32
C LEU A 23 16.09 3.92 -11.32
N VAL A 24 16.04 4.27 -10.04
CA VAL A 24 15.50 3.42 -8.98
C VAL A 24 14.14 3.97 -8.63
N VAL A 25 13.13 3.12 -8.57
CA VAL A 25 11.73 3.50 -8.43
C VAL A 25 11.10 2.65 -7.32
N SER A 26 10.27 3.28 -6.49
CA SER A 26 9.45 2.64 -5.46
C SER A 26 8.02 3.18 -5.53
N PHE A 27 7.07 2.26 -5.68
CA PHE A 27 5.64 2.52 -5.65
C PHE A 27 5.03 1.97 -4.36
N LEU A 28 4.06 2.68 -3.80
CA LEU A 28 3.25 2.20 -2.68
C LEU A 28 1.81 1.93 -3.15
N CYS A 29 1.50 0.68 -3.45
CA CYS A 29 0.19 0.23 -3.94
C CYS A 29 -0.63 -0.37 -2.81
N ALA A 30 -1.65 0.35 -2.32
CA ALA A 30 -2.47 -0.08 -1.19
C ALA A 30 -1.64 -0.63 -0.01
N ALA A 31 -0.62 0.16 0.39
CA ALA A 31 0.38 -0.12 1.42
C ALA A 31 1.36 -1.28 1.15
N GLU A 32 1.38 -1.83 -0.06
CA GLU A 32 2.41 -2.76 -0.52
C GLU A 32 3.45 -2.01 -1.35
N GLU A 33 4.72 -2.23 -1.05
CA GLU A 33 5.79 -1.62 -1.81
C GLU A 33 6.20 -2.48 -3.00
N VAL A 34 6.28 -1.84 -4.16
CA VAL A 34 6.86 -2.42 -5.38
C VAL A 34 8.07 -1.58 -5.75
N ALA A 35 9.26 -2.15 -5.58
CA ALA A 35 10.51 -1.50 -5.95
C ALA A 35 11.10 -2.15 -7.21
N PHE A 36 11.55 -1.31 -8.13
CA PHE A 36 12.14 -1.75 -9.40
C PHE A 36 13.15 -0.74 -9.92
N THR A 37 13.89 -1.14 -10.95
CA THR A 37 14.82 -0.26 -11.65
C THR A 37 14.45 -0.15 -13.11
N ILE A 38 14.68 1.02 -13.68
CA ILE A 38 14.53 1.27 -15.11
C ILE A 38 15.91 1.53 -15.67
N GLN A 39 16.34 0.71 -16.64
CA GLN A 39 17.65 0.82 -17.27
C GLN A 39 17.51 1.16 -18.74
N LEU A 40 18.32 2.09 -19.20
CA LEU A 40 18.39 2.53 -20.59
C LEU A 40 19.69 2.00 -21.21
N ALA A 41 19.57 1.23 -22.30
CA ALA A 41 20.71 0.72 -23.06
C ALA A 41 20.60 1.16 -24.53
N GLN A 42 21.71 1.66 -25.09
CA GLN A 42 21.75 1.98 -26.52
C GLN A 42 21.99 0.70 -27.34
N SER A 43 21.14 0.44 -28.33
CA SER A 43 21.33 -0.71 -29.23
C SER A 43 22.56 -0.47 -30.12
N ARG A 44 23.51 -1.41 -30.15
CA ARG A 44 24.66 -1.35 -31.05
C ARG A 44 24.24 -1.89 -32.42
N GLY A 45 23.71 -1.03 -33.28
CA GLY A 45 23.25 -1.38 -34.63
C GLY A 45 22.84 -0.16 -35.46
N ALA A 46 22.36 -0.39 -36.69
CA ALA A 46 21.94 0.65 -37.64
C ALA A 46 20.68 1.39 -37.18
N GLY A 47 20.85 2.33 -36.25
CA GLY A 47 19.82 3.26 -35.79
C GLY A 47 20.07 3.71 -34.34
N GLU A 48 19.80 4.98 -34.04
CA GLU A 48 19.78 5.53 -32.69
C GLU A 48 18.54 5.03 -31.91
N LYS A 49 18.47 3.72 -31.67
CA LYS A 49 17.42 3.09 -30.88
C LYS A 49 17.91 2.82 -29.47
N TYR A 50 17.05 3.12 -28.52
CA TYR A 50 17.27 2.80 -27.11
C TYR A 50 16.36 1.66 -26.70
N HIS A 51 16.91 0.75 -25.91
CA HIS A 51 16.18 -0.29 -25.20
C HIS A 51 15.98 0.14 -23.76
N ILE A 52 14.76 -0.05 -23.25
CA ILE A 52 14.39 0.27 -21.87
C ILE A 52 14.01 -1.04 -21.19
N GLU A 53 14.70 -1.38 -20.12
CA GLU A 53 14.42 -2.56 -19.31
C GLU A 53 13.84 -2.14 -17.96
N PHE A 54 12.71 -2.74 -17.60
CA PHE A 54 12.12 -2.63 -16.26
C PHE A 54 12.47 -3.90 -15.49
N LEU A 55 13.21 -3.76 -14.39
CA LEU A 55 13.70 -4.88 -13.59
C LEU A 55 13.14 -4.77 -12.18
N ARG A 56 12.20 -5.66 -11.83
CA ARG A 56 11.64 -5.76 -10.47
C ARG A 56 12.73 -6.14 -9.48
N THR A 57 12.84 -5.38 -8.40
CA THR A 57 13.75 -5.64 -7.28
C THR A 57 13.00 -6.33 -6.14
N SER A 58 11.79 -5.86 -5.81
CA SER A 58 10.92 -6.41 -4.75
C SER A 58 9.45 -6.11 -5.02
N GLY A 59 8.56 -6.77 -4.27
CA GLY A 59 7.11 -6.58 -4.33
C GLY A 59 6.38 -7.57 -5.25
N ASP A 60 5.07 -7.43 -5.32
CA ASP A 60 4.17 -8.31 -6.07
C ASP A 60 4.36 -8.19 -7.59
N GLU A 61 4.43 -9.33 -8.28
CA GLU A 61 4.73 -9.38 -9.72
C GLU A 61 3.58 -8.84 -10.57
N ALA A 62 2.34 -9.13 -10.19
CA ALA A 62 1.18 -8.68 -10.94
C ALA A 62 1.03 -7.17 -10.80
N MET A 63 1.26 -6.62 -9.60
CA MET A 63 1.31 -5.17 -9.39
C MET A 63 2.42 -4.52 -10.22
N PHE A 64 3.62 -5.10 -10.23
CA PHE A 64 4.73 -4.61 -11.04
C PHE A 64 4.39 -4.54 -12.53
N VAL A 65 3.83 -5.61 -13.10
CA VAL A 65 3.45 -5.65 -14.53
C VAL A 65 2.44 -4.54 -14.85
N GLU A 66 1.40 -4.39 -14.03
CA GLU A 66 0.38 -3.36 -14.24
C GLU A 66 0.95 -1.93 -14.12
N ILE A 67 1.85 -1.68 -13.16
CA ILE A 67 2.57 -0.39 -13.03
C ILE A 67 3.39 -0.11 -14.30
N VAL A 68 4.14 -1.10 -14.79
CA VAL A 68 4.97 -0.94 -15.99
C VAL A 68 4.12 -0.63 -17.21
N GLU A 69 2.99 -1.33 -17.39
CA GLU A 69 2.06 -1.04 -18.49
C GLU A 69 1.48 0.37 -18.38
N ALA A 70 1.09 0.82 -17.18
CA ALA A 70 0.60 2.18 -16.96
C ALA A 70 1.66 3.24 -17.28
N VAL A 71 2.91 3.03 -16.85
CA VAL A 71 4.05 3.93 -17.18
C VAL A 71 4.31 3.95 -18.69
N ARG A 72 4.30 2.79 -19.34
CA ARG A 72 4.46 2.69 -20.80
C ARG A 72 3.35 3.39 -21.57
N ALA A 73 2.11 3.32 -21.08
CA ALA A 73 0.98 4.03 -21.69
C ALA A 73 1.14 5.55 -21.70
N HIS A 74 1.90 6.12 -20.74
CA HIS A 74 2.28 7.55 -20.76
C HIS A 74 3.41 7.89 -21.73
N CYS A 75 4.17 6.89 -22.17
CA CYS A 75 5.26 7.01 -23.15
C CYS A 75 4.88 6.47 -24.53
N ALA A 76 3.58 6.27 -24.80
CA ALA A 76 3.09 5.60 -26.01
C ALA A 76 3.42 6.35 -27.33
N ASP A 77 3.81 7.62 -27.24
CA ASP A 77 4.27 8.44 -28.37
C ASP A 77 5.68 8.08 -28.86
N ILE A 78 6.50 7.46 -28.00
CA ILE A 78 7.87 7.06 -28.28
C ILE A 78 8.11 5.54 -28.16
N ASP A 79 7.13 4.82 -27.60
CA ASP A 79 7.16 3.36 -27.48
C ASP A 79 6.81 2.71 -28.84
N ASN A 80 7.73 1.91 -29.36
CA ASN A 80 7.56 1.22 -30.63
C ASN A 80 7.00 -0.21 -30.45
N ASP A 81 6.90 -0.69 -29.21
CA ASP A 81 6.39 -2.03 -28.93
C ASP A 81 4.87 -1.98 -28.73
N PRO A 82 4.10 -2.89 -29.36
CA PRO A 82 2.65 -2.93 -29.20
C PRO A 82 2.30 -3.24 -27.74
N MET A 83 1.51 -2.37 -27.10
CA MET A 83 0.93 -2.65 -25.79
C MET A 83 -0.16 -3.71 -25.94
N LEU A 84 -0.01 -4.85 -25.27
CA LEU A 84 -0.82 -6.03 -25.52
C LEU A 84 -2.17 -6.01 -24.78
N PHE A 85 -2.27 -5.43 -23.57
CA PHE A 85 -3.47 -5.65 -22.74
C PHE A 85 -3.97 -4.46 -21.87
N LEU A 86 -3.14 -3.48 -21.47
CA LEU A 86 -3.57 -2.38 -20.58
C LEU A 86 -3.15 -0.99 -21.09
N ALA A 87 -3.90 -0.44 -22.05
CA ALA A 87 -3.72 0.94 -22.52
C ALA A 87 -4.30 1.99 -21.53
N SER A 88 -4.27 1.71 -20.23
CA SER A 88 -4.75 2.65 -19.21
C SER A 88 -3.60 3.51 -18.71
N LYS A 89 -3.75 4.83 -18.80
CA LYS A 89 -2.83 5.80 -18.20
C LYS A 89 -3.00 5.92 -16.67
N SER A 90 -4.00 5.27 -16.11
CA SER A 90 -4.27 5.23 -14.66
C SER A 90 -4.09 3.81 -14.13
N LEU A 91 -3.61 3.72 -12.89
CA LEU A 91 -3.61 2.47 -12.12
C LEU A 91 -5.05 1.99 -11.90
N SER A 92 -5.26 0.67 -11.83
CA SER A 92 -6.57 0.16 -11.45
C SER A 92 -6.93 0.54 -10.01
N ALA A 93 -8.22 0.49 -9.70
CA ALA A 93 -8.70 0.65 -8.32
C ALA A 93 -8.08 -0.37 -7.36
N TRP A 94 -7.56 -1.51 -7.84
CA TRP A 94 -6.88 -2.47 -6.99
C TRP A 94 -5.51 -1.97 -6.50
N LEU A 95 -4.77 -1.22 -7.31
CA LEU A 95 -3.47 -0.66 -6.93
C LEU A 95 -3.58 0.71 -6.25
N ASP A 96 -4.61 1.49 -6.61
CA ASP A 96 -4.84 2.80 -6.02
C ASP A 96 -5.44 2.67 -4.61
N GLY A 97 -4.59 2.85 -3.60
CA GLY A 97 -4.97 2.79 -2.18
C GLY A 97 -5.92 3.90 -1.73
N LYS A 98 -6.10 4.96 -2.54
CA LYS A 98 -7.07 6.03 -2.26
C LYS A 98 -8.49 5.62 -2.62
N GLN A 99 -8.65 4.72 -3.58
CA GLN A 99 -9.95 4.24 -4.02
C GLN A 99 -10.46 3.10 -3.13
N ASP A 100 -11.72 3.24 -2.73
CA ASP A 100 -12.46 2.17 -2.05
C ASP A 100 -12.79 1.06 -3.06
N LEU A 101 -12.58 -0.19 -2.63
CA LEU A 101 -13.04 -1.33 -3.40
C LEU A 101 -14.56 -1.43 -3.22
N THR A 102 -15.30 -1.06 -4.26
CA THR A 102 -16.75 -1.14 -4.28
C THR A 102 -17.18 -2.35 -5.12
N GLY A 103 -18.05 -3.20 -4.56
CA GLY A 103 -18.63 -4.33 -5.28
C GLY A 103 -18.72 -5.60 -4.47
N ARG A 104 -19.80 -6.37 -4.72
CA ARG A 104 -20.13 -7.61 -3.99
C ARG A 104 -19.01 -8.65 -3.99
N ARG A 105 -18.15 -8.67 -5.02
CA ARG A 105 -17.02 -9.60 -5.12
C ARG A 105 -15.95 -9.40 -4.04
N TYR A 106 -15.93 -8.23 -3.40
CA TYR A 106 -14.99 -7.89 -2.33
C TYR A 106 -15.61 -8.01 -0.93
N ALA A 107 -16.93 -8.26 -0.86
CA ALA A 107 -17.63 -8.40 0.40
C ALA A 107 -17.35 -9.79 1.02
N ILE A 108 -17.10 -9.82 2.33
CA ILE A 108 -16.85 -11.05 3.09
C ILE A 108 -18.06 -11.46 3.91
N LYS A 109 -18.07 -12.71 4.37
CA LYS A 109 -19.08 -13.18 5.33
C LYS A 109 -18.69 -12.79 6.76
N SER A 110 -19.67 -12.72 7.67
CA SER A 110 -19.42 -12.37 9.07
C SER A 110 -18.46 -13.34 9.79
N ASN A 111 -18.56 -14.64 9.50
CA ASN A 111 -17.65 -15.65 10.07
C ASN A 111 -16.21 -15.51 9.56
N GLU A 112 -16.04 -15.03 8.33
CA GLU A 112 -14.72 -14.84 7.70
C GLU A 112 -13.91 -13.76 8.41
N ALA A 113 -14.55 -12.65 8.79
CA ALA A 113 -13.90 -11.61 9.59
C ALA A 113 -13.39 -12.16 10.95
N SER A 114 -14.20 -12.99 11.63
CA SER A 114 -13.81 -13.61 12.89
C SER A 114 -12.65 -14.59 12.74
N ILE A 115 -12.67 -15.43 11.70
CA ILE A 115 -11.58 -16.38 11.40
C ILE A 115 -10.27 -15.62 11.15
N LEU A 116 -10.31 -14.59 10.30
CA LEU A 116 -9.11 -13.80 9.98
C LEU A 116 -8.53 -13.09 11.22
N ILE A 117 -9.38 -12.58 12.12
CA ILE A 117 -8.91 -11.99 13.39
C ILE A 117 -8.27 -13.06 14.27
N GLN A 118 -8.84 -14.27 14.35
CA GLN A 118 -8.26 -15.38 15.12
C GLN A 118 -6.90 -15.80 14.55
N GLU A 119 -6.80 -15.98 13.23
CA GLU A 119 -5.56 -16.35 12.55
C GLU A 119 -4.48 -15.27 12.70
N MET A 120 -4.84 -13.99 12.64
CA MET A 120 -3.91 -12.87 12.82
C MET A 120 -3.30 -12.84 14.23
N ASN A 121 -3.98 -13.39 15.23
CA ASN A 121 -3.51 -13.45 16.61
C ASN A 121 -3.04 -14.87 17.03
N ALA A 122 -2.99 -15.82 16.09
CA ALA A 122 -2.59 -17.18 16.37
C ALA A 122 -1.07 -17.34 16.26
N ASP A 123 -0.54 -18.40 16.89
CA ASP A 123 0.85 -18.80 16.74
C ASP A 123 1.03 -19.60 15.44
N LEU A 124 1.15 -18.88 14.33
CA LEU A 124 1.29 -19.43 12.98
C LEU A 124 2.68 -19.14 12.41
N HIS A 125 3.05 -19.84 11.34
CA HIS A 125 4.26 -19.54 10.60
C HIS A 125 4.24 -18.09 10.09
N VAL A 126 5.41 -17.44 10.11
CA VAL A 126 5.58 -16.04 9.75
C VAL A 126 4.96 -15.70 8.38
N ASP A 127 5.22 -16.49 7.35
CA ASP A 127 4.63 -16.29 6.01
C ASP A 127 3.09 -16.35 6.03
N THR A 128 2.53 -17.25 6.84
CA THR A 128 1.07 -17.36 7.00
C THR A 128 0.50 -16.12 7.66
N LEU A 129 1.14 -15.61 8.71
CA LEU A 129 0.72 -14.36 9.36
C LEU A 129 0.81 -13.16 8.41
N TYR A 130 1.88 -13.07 7.60
CA TYR A 130 1.99 -12.07 6.54
C TYR A 130 0.83 -12.13 5.55
N HIS A 131 0.48 -13.34 5.08
CA HIS A 131 -0.66 -13.53 4.18
C HIS A 131 -2.00 -13.18 4.82
N VAL A 132 -2.22 -13.54 6.08
CA VAL A 132 -3.44 -13.19 6.82
C VAL A 132 -3.54 -11.67 6.99
N ALA A 133 -2.45 -11.01 7.40
CA ALA A 133 -2.40 -9.55 7.54
C ALA A 133 -2.68 -8.83 6.21
N ARG A 134 -2.08 -9.30 5.10
CA ARG A 134 -2.35 -8.77 3.74
C ARG A 134 -3.82 -8.95 3.36
N THR A 135 -4.40 -10.09 3.68
CA THR A 135 -5.82 -10.42 3.43
C THR A 135 -6.76 -9.50 4.21
N VAL A 136 -6.54 -9.35 5.52
CA VAL A 136 -7.31 -8.43 6.38
C VAL A 136 -7.23 -7.00 5.82
N LYS A 137 -6.02 -6.52 5.52
CA LYS A 137 -5.79 -5.21 4.92
C LYS A 137 -6.61 -5.01 3.64
N ASN A 138 -6.58 -5.98 2.73
CA ASN A 138 -7.33 -5.91 1.48
C ASN A 138 -8.85 -5.91 1.72
N HIS A 139 -9.35 -6.69 2.68
CA HIS A 139 -10.77 -6.69 3.01
C HIS A 139 -11.25 -5.38 3.65
N CYS A 140 -10.43 -4.74 4.49
CA CYS A 140 -10.74 -3.45 5.12
C CYS A 140 -10.88 -2.29 4.11
N ARG A 141 -10.46 -2.47 2.85
CA ARG A 141 -10.71 -1.50 1.76
C ARG A 141 -12.18 -1.42 1.35
N HIS A 142 -12.93 -2.49 1.56
CA HIS A 142 -14.37 -2.50 1.29
C HIS A 142 -15.12 -2.01 2.52
N LYS A 143 -15.86 -0.90 2.38
CA LYS A 143 -16.58 -0.25 3.48
C LYS A 143 -17.46 -1.20 4.30
N GLY A 144 -18.24 -2.05 3.64
CA GLY A 144 -19.11 -3.01 4.33
C GLY A 144 -18.37 -4.05 5.17
N ASN A 145 -17.08 -4.31 4.90
CA ASN A 145 -16.31 -5.30 5.66
C ASN A 145 -15.76 -4.72 6.96
N ARG A 146 -15.48 -3.41 6.99
CA ARG A 146 -14.91 -2.74 8.17
C ARG A 146 -15.80 -2.91 9.40
N GLN A 147 -17.12 -2.76 9.23
CA GLN A 147 -18.07 -3.02 10.30
C GLN A 147 -18.06 -4.48 10.75
N LEU A 148 -17.96 -5.44 9.81
CA LEU A 148 -17.86 -6.86 10.15
C LEU A 148 -16.63 -7.19 11.02
N PHE A 149 -15.49 -6.55 10.75
CA PHE A 149 -14.29 -6.71 11.59
C PHE A 149 -14.50 -6.12 13.00
N MET A 150 -15.16 -4.98 13.11
CA MET A 150 -15.47 -4.36 14.41
C MET A 150 -16.45 -5.19 15.23
N ASP A 151 -17.47 -5.75 14.58
CA ASP A 151 -18.51 -6.56 15.22
C ASP A 151 -18.00 -7.96 15.61
N ALA A 152 -17.04 -8.51 14.85
CA ALA A 152 -16.52 -9.86 15.07
C ALA A 152 -15.72 -9.98 16.38
N ASP A 153 -14.65 -9.18 16.53
CA ASP A 153 -13.89 -9.05 17.78
C ASP A 153 -12.97 -7.82 17.73
N ARG A 154 -13.50 -6.66 18.10
CA ARG A 154 -12.74 -5.40 18.14
C ARG A 154 -11.45 -5.49 18.95
N LYS A 155 -11.46 -6.20 20.09
CA LYS A 155 -10.30 -6.25 20.99
C LYS A 155 -9.17 -7.06 20.35
N ALA A 156 -9.48 -8.22 19.79
CA ALA A 156 -8.51 -9.03 19.09
C ALA A 156 -8.04 -8.38 17.77
N LEU A 157 -8.91 -7.61 17.09
CA LEU A 157 -8.49 -6.78 15.94
C LEU A 157 -7.43 -5.74 16.37
N ILE A 158 -7.69 -4.98 17.42
CA ILE A 158 -6.75 -3.97 17.93
C ILE A 158 -5.42 -4.62 18.37
N LEU A 159 -5.49 -5.78 19.01
CA LEU A 159 -4.29 -6.54 19.41
C LEU A 159 -3.44 -6.91 18.20
N GLY A 160 -4.05 -7.46 17.15
CA GLY A 160 -3.34 -7.80 15.92
C GLY A 160 -2.75 -6.57 15.21
N LEU A 161 -3.48 -5.45 15.16
CA LEU A 161 -2.95 -4.20 14.60
C LEU A 161 -1.75 -3.67 15.38
N LYS A 162 -1.76 -3.76 16.71
CA LYS A 162 -0.60 -3.38 17.55
C LYS A 162 0.60 -4.28 17.28
N TRP A 163 0.38 -5.58 17.17
CA TRP A 163 1.43 -6.53 16.80
C TRP A 163 2.05 -6.15 15.45
N MET A 164 1.22 -5.93 14.42
CA MET A 164 1.68 -5.52 13.09
C MET A 164 2.49 -4.22 13.10
N LEU A 165 2.07 -3.21 13.87
CA LEU A 165 2.81 -1.96 14.04
C LEU A 165 4.18 -2.14 14.71
N SER A 166 4.33 -3.15 15.56
CA SER A 166 5.55 -3.41 16.32
C SER A 166 6.56 -4.34 15.63
N ASP A 167 6.13 -5.07 14.60
CA ASP A 167 6.91 -6.15 13.99
C ASP A 167 7.90 -5.65 12.92
N SER A 168 7.38 -5.29 11.75
CA SER A 168 8.18 -4.94 10.56
C SER A 168 7.55 -3.76 9.81
N ASP A 169 8.33 -3.05 9.00
CA ASP A 169 7.84 -1.88 8.26
C ASP A 169 6.68 -2.24 7.31
N GLU A 170 6.71 -3.42 6.68
CA GLU A 170 5.63 -3.88 5.82
C GLU A 170 4.32 -4.11 6.59
N LEU A 171 4.36 -4.85 7.71
CA LEU A 171 3.18 -5.07 8.53
C LEU A 171 2.69 -3.77 9.17
N ALA A 172 3.59 -2.89 9.58
CA ALA A 172 3.24 -1.58 10.09
C ALA A 172 2.48 -0.77 9.02
N ARG A 173 2.93 -0.78 7.75
CA ARG A 173 2.21 -0.15 6.64
C ARG A 173 0.82 -0.76 6.45
N TYR A 174 0.67 -2.08 6.56
CA TYR A 174 -0.65 -2.72 6.49
C TYR A 174 -1.58 -2.26 7.62
N ALA A 175 -1.08 -2.20 8.85
CA ALA A 175 -1.86 -1.78 10.01
C ALA A 175 -2.27 -0.31 9.90
N MET A 176 -1.33 0.58 9.54
CA MET A 176 -1.62 1.99 9.31
C MET A 176 -2.65 2.18 8.19
N PHE A 177 -2.54 1.41 7.11
CA PHE A 177 -3.50 1.44 6.03
C PHE A 177 -4.90 1.02 6.47
N ILE A 178 -5.02 -0.05 7.26
CA ILE A 178 -6.30 -0.48 7.85
C ILE A 178 -6.90 0.65 8.69
N LEU A 179 -6.12 1.23 9.59
CA LEU A 179 -6.55 2.33 10.47
C LEU A 179 -6.99 3.57 9.66
N LEU A 180 -6.28 3.90 8.58
CA LEU A 180 -6.69 4.97 7.66
C LEU A 180 -8.01 4.64 6.95
N GLN A 181 -8.29 3.38 6.61
CA GLN A 181 -9.61 3.02 6.06
C GLN A 181 -10.74 3.23 7.08
N PHE A 182 -10.49 2.93 8.36
CA PHE A 182 -11.46 3.23 9.43
C PHE A 182 -11.60 4.73 9.68
N ALA A 183 -10.52 5.51 9.55
CA ALA A 183 -10.58 6.96 9.66
C ALA A 183 -11.47 7.59 8.57
N LYS A 184 -11.46 7.04 7.35
CA LYS A 184 -12.35 7.48 6.25
C LYS A 184 -13.85 7.34 6.58
N ASP A 185 -14.24 6.34 7.37
CA ASP A 185 -15.64 6.17 7.76
C ASP A 185 -16.09 7.31 8.70
N GLN A 186 -15.20 7.78 9.56
CA GLN A 186 -15.48 8.86 10.51
C GLN A 186 -15.56 10.23 9.82
N THR A 187 -14.76 10.47 8.78
CA THR A 187 -14.81 11.73 8.02
C THR A 187 -16.11 11.89 7.20
N ASN A 188 -16.71 10.78 6.77
CA ASN A 188 -17.88 10.81 5.88
C ASN A 188 -19.21 11.02 6.61
N GLY A 189 -19.19 11.23 7.93
CA GLY A 189 -20.37 11.67 8.70
C GLY A 189 -21.49 10.64 8.84
N ASP A 190 -21.26 9.37 8.49
CA ASP A 190 -22.24 8.29 8.64
C ASP A 190 -22.41 7.96 10.13
N SER A 191 -23.34 8.69 10.73
CA SER A 191 -23.59 8.77 12.17
C SER A 191 -24.32 7.55 12.75
N GLU A 192 -24.71 6.58 11.94
CA GLU A 192 -25.43 5.38 12.40
C GLU A 192 -24.52 4.24 12.88
N GLY A 193 -23.19 4.37 12.72
CA GLY A 193 -22.23 3.31 13.06
C GLY A 193 -20.91 3.77 13.66
N SER A 194 -20.74 5.05 14.00
CA SER A 194 -19.50 5.57 14.63
C SER A 194 -19.41 5.15 16.10
N ALA A 195 -19.40 3.84 16.36
CA ALA A 195 -18.81 3.34 17.58
C ALA A 195 -17.34 3.76 17.57
N ALA A 196 -16.89 4.41 18.65
CA ALA A 196 -15.49 4.79 18.79
C ALA A 196 -14.62 3.57 18.50
N PHE A 197 -13.71 3.72 17.53
CA PHE A 197 -12.79 2.64 17.15
C PHE A 197 -11.98 2.20 18.38
N TRP A 198 -11.49 3.19 19.13
CA TRP A 198 -10.85 2.98 20.42
C TRP A 198 -11.89 2.83 21.52
N SER A 199 -11.72 1.82 22.37
CA SER A 199 -12.57 1.61 23.53
C SER A 199 -12.05 2.29 24.79
N SER A 200 -10.77 2.67 24.81
CA SER A 200 -10.16 3.45 25.87
C SER A 200 -9.06 4.39 25.35
N PRO A 201 -8.77 5.50 26.07
CA PRO A 201 -7.65 6.37 25.74
C PRO A 201 -6.29 5.65 25.75
N CYS A 202 -6.14 4.61 26.57
CA CYS A 202 -4.91 3.82 26.66
C CYS A 202 -4.61 3.08 25.35
N GLU A 203 -5.63 2.49 24.70
CA GLU A 203 -5.45 1.79 23.42
C GLU A 203 -4.91 2.72 22.34
N ARG A 204 -5.43 3.95 22.30
CA ARG A 204 -4.97 5.00 21.40
C ARG A 204 -3.54 5.44 21.75
N SER A 205 -3.25 5.71 23.03
CA SER A 205 -1.91 6.12 23.47
C SER A 205 -0.83 5.10 23.13
N ASP A 206 -1.11 3.80 23.28
CA ASP A 206 -0.18 2.74 22.87
C ASP A 206 0.08 2.78 21.35
N CYS A 207 -0.97 3.02 20.55
CA CYS A 207 -0.82 3.16 19.11
C CYS A 207 0.02 4.37 18.73
N VAL A 208 -0.20 5.53 19.39
CA VAL A 208 0.59 6.75 19.16
C VAL A 208 2.07 6.50 19.46
N LEU A 209 2.39 5.83 20.57
CA LEU A 209 3.77 5.47 20.91
C LEU A 209 4.43 4.60 19.83
N LEU A 210 3.71 3.61 19.28
CA LEU A 210 4.23 2.79 18.18
C LEU A 210 4.46 3.60 16.90
N LEU A 211 3.57 4.55 16.59
CA LEU A 211 3.74 5.44 15.43
C LEU A 211 4.93 6.39 15.60
N ASP A 212 5.14 6.94 16.81
CA ASP A 212 6.31 7.77 17.12
C ASP A 212 7.61 6.97 16.98
N MET A 213 7.62 5.72 17.45
CA MET A 213 8.76 4.83 17.28
C MET A 213 9.06 4.55 15.79
N LEU A 214 8.04 4.34 14.96
CA LEU A 214 8.20 4.15 13.52
C LEU A 214 8.68 5.43 12.83
N ALA A 215 8.15 6.59 13.21
CA ALA A 215 8.54 7.90 12.67
C ALA A 215 10.00 8.25 13.00
N ALA A 216 10.50 7.79 14.15
CA ALA A 216 11.85 8.05 14.64
C ALA A 216 12.94 7.12 14.09
N ARG A 217 12.61 6.06 13.34
CA ARG A 217 13.61 5.15 12.73
C ARG A 217 14.49 5.89 11.72
N ASP A 218 15.78 5.56 11.61
CA ASP A 218 16.68 6.25 10.67
C ASP A 218 16.36 5.92 9.20
N ASP A 219 16.34 6.94 8.34
CA ASP A 219 16.09 6.82 6.89
C ASP A 219 17.36 6.45 6.12
N THR A 220 17.99 5.32 6.43
CA THR A 220 19.15 4.89 5.65
C THR A 220 18.73 4.45 4.25
N ALA A 221 18.66 5.40 3.31
CA ALA A 221 18.55 5.28 1.86
C ALA A 221 17.42 4.38 1.28
N ASP A 222 16.53 3.85 2.11
CA ASP A 222 15.45 2.97 1.70
C ASP A 222 14.15 3.76 1.49
N PHE A 223 13.59 3.67 0.29
CA PHE A 223 12.29 4.25 -0.01
C PHE A 223 11.19 3.66 0.89
N GLY A 224 11.36 2.40 1.33
CA GLY A 224 10.42 1.69 2.18
C GLY A 224 10.20 2.36 3.54
N ALA A 225 11.29 2.64 4.27
CA ALA A 225 11.25 3.36 5.54
C ALA A 225 10.59 4.74 5.39
N SER A 226 10.92 5.45 4.31
CA SER A 226 10.32 6.75 4.02
C SER A 226 8.80 6.67 3.75
N TRP A 227 8.29 5.57 3.20
CA TRP A 227 6.83 5.35 3.07
C TRP A 227 6.18 5.11 4.43
N THR A 228 6.81 4.27 5.27
CA THR A 228 6.33 3.96 6.63
C THR A 228 6.18 5.24 7.45
N LYS A 229 7.18 6.14 7.42
CA LYS A 229 7.10 7.44 8.11
C LYS A 229 5.99 8.34 7.61
N ALA A 230 5.85 8.45 6.29
CA ALA A 230 4.81 9.28 5.68
C ALA A 230 3.41 8.81 6.12
N MET A 231 3.17 7.50 6.11
CA MET A 231 1.92 6.92 6.59
C MET A 231 1.70 7.11 8.09
N ALA A 232 2.76 6.99 8.90
CA ALA A 232 2.67 7.21 10.34
C ALA A 232 2.21 8.64 10.65
N HIS A 233 2.82 9.62 9.98
CA HIS A 233 2.45 11.02 10.11
C HIS A 233 1.02 11.30 9.60
N GLU A 234 0.63 10.74 8.45
CA GLU A 234 -0.75 10.84 7.94
C GLU A 234 -1.77 10.30 8.95
N LEU A 235 -1.50 9.12 9.52
CA LEU A 235 -2.38 8.50 10.50
C LEU A 235 -2.47 9.32 11.79
N GLN A 236 -1.35 9.85 12.29
CA GLN A 236 -1.32 10.73 13.46
C GLN A 236 -2.21 11.98 13.29
N GLN A 237 -2.35 12.48 12.07
CA GLN A 237 -3.19 13.64 11.74
C GLN A 237 -4.66 13.29 11.47
N SER A 238 -5.01 12.00 11.42
CA SER A 238 -6.35 11.54 11.06
C SER A 238 -7.33 11.61 12.23
N LEU A 239 -8.64 11.66 11.93
CA LEU A 239 -9.70 11.77 12.95
C LEU A 239 -9.72 10.61 13.95
N ILE A 240 -9.32 9.41 13.52
CA ILE A 240 -9.28 8.23 14.39
C ILE A 240 -8.28 8.41 15.54
N MET A 241 -7.31 9.32 15.40
CA MET A 241 -6.33 9.66 16.45
C MET A 241 -6.66 10.94 17.20
N ALA A 242 -7.56 11.78 16.66
CA ALA A 242 -7.93 13.07 17.25
C ALA A 242 -8.99 12.97 18.37
N LEU A 243 -9.79 11.90 18.35
CA LEU A 243 -10.84 11.59 19.35
C LEU A 243 -10.28 10.74 20.48
#